data_AF-A0A820JSP3-F1
#
_entry.id   AF-A0A820JSP3-F1
#
_cell.length_a   1.000
_cell.length_b   1.000
_cell.length_c   1.000
_cell.angle_alpha   90.00
_cell.angle_beta   90.00
_cell.angle_gamma   90.00
#
_symmetry.space_group_name_H-M   'P 1'
#
loop_
_entity.id
_entity.type
_entity.pdbx_description
1 polymer ?
#
loop_
_entity_poly.entity_id
_entity_poly.type
_entity_poly.pdbx_seq_one_letter_code
_entity_poly.pdbx_strand_id
1 'polypeptide(L)'
;SAVGGHDMYTVSDRLKEGCHILSATTGRLKDMVEKGRVSLKQVKYFVLDEADRMLDTGFEPDIRKLEELGLPAKDERCTSMFSATFPDEVQKLAKYFLRDNYIFLAVGTLGGANEDIAQTIEEVRQGDKKDRLLQLLEQNL
;
A
#
# COMPACT_ATOMS: atom_id res chain seq x y z
N SER A 1 -1.79 -14.63 -5.10
CA SER A 1 -1.29 -13.52 -4.27
C SER A 1 -0.35 -14.09 -3.22
N ALA A 2 0.59 -13.29 -2.73
CA ALA A 2 1.53 -13.66 -1.68
C ALA A 2 1.43 -12.65 -0.53
N VAL A 3 0.46 -12.89 0.36
CA VAL A 3 0.14 -12.02 1.48
C VAL A 3 0.21 -12.79 2.80
N GLY A 4 0.26 -12.08 3.93
CA GLY A 4 0.21 -12.70 5.26
C GLY A 4 -1.01 -13.60 5.43
N GLY A 5 -0.88 -14.71 6.15
CA GLY A 5 -1.95 -15.70 6.34
C GLY A 5 -2.01 -16.81 5.30
N HIS A 6 -1.32 -16.69 4.16
CA HIS A 6 -1.17 -17.80 3.22
C HIS A 6 0.01 -18.71 3.57
N ASP A 7 -0.20 -20.02 3.38
CA ASP A 7 0.85 -21.03 3.45
C ASP A 7 1.89 -20.81 2.33
N MET A 8 3.15 -20.68 2.70
CA MET A 8 4.22 -20.33 1.77
C MET A 8 4.57 -21.48 0.83
N TYR A 9 4.40 -22.73 1.23
CA TYR A 9 4.67 -23.87 0.36
C TYR A 9 3.68 -23.88 -0.80
N THR A 10 2.39 -23.76 -0.50
CA THR A 10 1.32 -23.70 -1.49
C THR A 10 1.51 -22.52 -2.46
N VAL A 11 1.86 -21.33 -1.94
CA VAL A 11 2.14 -20.16 -2.80
C VAL A 11 3.35 -20.42 -3.70
N SER A 12 4.43 -20.99 -3.15
CA SER A 12 5.65 -21.27 -3.91
C SER A 12 5.43 -22.32 -4.99
N ASP A 13 4.65 -23.36 -4.72
CA ASP A 13 4.34 -24.39 -5.71
C ASP A 13 3.53 -23.85 -6.89
N ARG A 14 2.54 -22.99 -6.62
CA ARG A 14 1.80 -22.29 -7.69
C ARG A 14 2.69 -21.37 -8.53
N LEU A 15 3.68 -20.73 -7.92
CA LEU A 15 4.61 -19.84 -8.63
C LEU A 15 5.56 -20.60 -9.57
N LYS A 16 5.80 -21.91 -9.34
CA LYS A 16 6.61 -22.75 -10.24
C LYS A 16 5.98 -22.94 -11.61
N GLU A 17 4.66 -22.84 -11.70
CA GLU A 17 3.92 -22.90 -12.97
C GLU A 17 4.09 -21.63 -13.83
N GLY A 18 4.73 -20.59 -13.27
CA GLY A 18 4.86 -19.28 -13.89
C GLY A 18 3.80 -18.30 -13.39
N CYS A 19 4.12 -17.02 -13.42
CA CYS A 19 3.25 -15.97 -12.90
C CYS A 19 3.38 -14.70 -13.74
N HIS A 20 2.31 -14.31 -14.42
CA HIS A 20 2.26 -13.06 -15.19
C HIS A 20 1.94 -11.86 -14.30
N ILE A 21 1.12 -12.06 -13.25
CA ILE A 21 0.67 -11.02 -12.32
C ILE A 21 0.78 -11.53 -10.90
N LEU A 22 1.57 -10.85 -10.08
CA LEU A 22 1.74 -11.13 -8.66
C LEU A 22 1.28 -9.94 -7.82
N SER A 23 0.24 -10.12 -7.03
CA SER A 23 -0.11 -9.22 -5.93
C SER A 23 0.46 -9.79 -4.63
N ALA A 24 1.20 -8.98 -3.88
CA ALA A 24 1.90 -9.40 -2.67
C ALA A 24 2.04 -8.25 -1.68
N THR A 25 2.13 -8.57 -0.38
CA THR A 25 2.57 -7.59 0.62
C THR A 25 4.10 -7.48 0.59
N THR A 26 4.63 -6.31 0.90
CA THR A 26 6.07 -5.99 0.76
C THR A 26 6.96 -7.04 1.43
N GLY A 27 6.70 -7.36 2.70
CA GLY A 27 7.52 -8.33 3.44
C GLY A 27 7.52 -9.74 2.83
N ARG A 28 6.36 -10.22 2.32
CA ARG A 28 6.27 -11.53 1.67
C ARG A 28 6.93 -11.52 0.29
N LEU A 29 6.79 -10.43 -0.47
CA LEU A 29 7.46 -10.27 -1.76
C LEU A 29 8.97 -10.31 -1.59
N LYS A 30 9.51 -9.49 -0.67
CA LYS A 30 10.95 -9.47 -0.35
C LYS A 30 11.46 -10.85 0.04
N ASP A 31 10.80 -11.54 0.97
CA ASP A 31 11.21 -12.89 1.41
C ASP A 31 11.29 -13.89 0.24
N MET A 32 10.31 -13.86 -0.66
CA MET A 32 10.30 -14.74 -1.84
C MET A 32 11.42 -14.42 -2.83
N VAL A 33 11.73 -13.13 -3.03
CA VAL A 33 12.79 -12.70 -3.94
C VAL A 33 14.16 -13.04 -3.35
N GLU A 34 14.38 -12.76 -2.06
CA GLU A 34 15.63 -13.10 -1.35
C GLU A 34 15.90 -14.60 -1.35
N LYS A 35 14.85 -15.42 -1.23
CA LYS A 35 14.95 -16.90 -1.30
C LYS A 35 14.98 -17.45 -2.73
N GLY A 36 15.02 -16.59 -3.74
CA GLY A 36 15.09 -16.99 -5.15
C GLY A 36 13.85 -17.69 -5.69
N ARG A 37 12.70 -17.57 -5.00
CA ARG A 37 11.43 -18.18 -5.41
C ARG A 37 10.72 -17.36 -6.48
N VAL A 38 10.96 -16.05 -6.50
CA VAL A 38 10.42 -15.12 -7.50
C VAL A 38 11.58 -14.27 -8.02
N SER A 39 11.63 -14.06 -9.33
CA SER A 39 12.55 -13.11 -9.96
C SER A 39 11.80 -11.88 -10.43
N LEU A 40 12.33 -10.69 -10.14
CA LEU A 40 11.76 -9.42 -10.59
C LEU A 40 12.36 -8.91 -11.91
N LYS A 41 13.37 -9.58 -12.46
CA LYS A 41 14.20 -9.08 -13.58
C LYS A 41 13.43 -8.75 -14.86
N GLN A 42 12.24 -9.33 -15.05
CA GLN A 42 11.42 -9.13 -16.24
C GLN A 42 10.17 -8.28 -15.97
N VAL A 43 10.05 -7.68 -14.78
CA VAL A 43 8.91 -6.83 -14.43
C VAL A 43 8.87 -5.62 -15.34
N LYS A 44 7.75 -5.47 -16.07
CA LYS A 44 7.46 -4.29 -16.91
C LYS A 44 6.51 -3.30 -16.25
N TYR A 45 5.72 -3.77 -15.28
CA TYR A 45 4.74 -2.97 -14.55
C TYR A 45 4.90 -3.21 -13.06
N PHE A 46 5.11 -2.14 -12.30
CA PHE A 46 5.25 -2.18 -10.85
C PHE A 46 4.20 -1.25 -10.24
N VAL A 47 3.37 -1.78 -9.33
CA VAL A 47 2.28 -1.01 -8.72
C VAL A 47 2.51 -0.94 -7.22
N LEU A 48 2.54 0.28 -6.70
CA LEU A 48 2.53 0.59 -5.27
C LEU A 48 1.13 1.08 -4.91
N ASP A 49 0.40 0.30 -4.13
CA ASP A 49 -0.93 0.65 -3.65
C ASP A 49 -0.85 1.03 -2.15
N GLU A 50 -1.70 1.95 -1.70
CA GLU A 50 -1.67 2.51 -0.34
C GLU A 50 -0.25 2.95 0.10
N ALA A 51 0.42 3.75 -0.73
CA ALA A 51 1.82 4.11 -0.52
C ALA A 51 2.08 4.84 0.82
N ASP A 52 1.13 5.66 1.29
CA ASP A 52 1.15 6.27 2.62
C ASP A 52 1.17 5.21 3.74
N ARG A 53 0.31 4.19 3.65
CA ARG A 53 0.30 3.07 4.61
C ARG A 53 1.59 2.26 4.60
N MET A 54 2.22 2.08 3.45
CA MET A 54 3.52 1.40 3.37
C MET A 54 4.61 2.16 4.13
N LEU A 55 4.53 3.50 4.17
CA LEU A 55 5.44 4.32 4.95
C LEU A 55 5.11 4.28 6.45
N ASP A 56 3.83 4.39 6.82
CA ASP A 56 3.36 4.27 8.21
C ASP A 56 3.82 2.97 8.87
N THR A 57 3.84 1.88 8.09
CA THR A 57 4.24 0.53 8.53
C THR A 57 5.75 0.28 8.47
N GLY A 58 6.53 1.25 7.98
CA GLY A 58 7.98 1.18 7.92
C GLY A 58 8.53 0.29 6.79
N PHE A 59 7.75 0.02 5.75
CA PHE A 59 8.16 -0.86 4.65
C PHE A 59 8.99 -0.16 3.55
N GLU A 60 9.22 1.16 3.64
CA GLU A 60 10.06 1.88 2.68
C GLU A 60 11.41 1.19 2.38
N PRO A 61 12.21 0.78 3.39
CA PRO A 61 13.49 0.14 3.13
C PRO A 61 13.35 -1.18 2.38
N ASP A 62 12.29 -1.94 2.66
CA ASP A 62 12.02 -3.22 2.01
C ASP A 62 11.61 -3.05 0.54
N ILE A 63 10.84 -2.00 0.21
CA ILE A 63 10.48 -1.70 -1.19
C ILE A 63 11.73 -1.27 -1.96
N ARG A 64 12.58 -0.42 -1.37
CA ARG A 64 13.86 0.00 -1.98
C ARG A 64 14.78 -1.18 -2.24
N LYS A 65 14.81 -2.14 -1.30
CA LYS A 65 15.60 -3.37 -1.44
C LYS A 65 15.22 -4.19 -2.68
N LEU A 66 13.99 -4.08 -3.19
CA LEU A 66 13.58 -4.81 -4.40
C LEU A 66 14.39 -4.41 -5.65
N GLU A 67 14.84 -3.16 -5.75
CA GLU A 67 15.73 -2.72 -6.86
C GLU A 67 17.09 -3.39 -6.77
N GLU A 68 17.67 -3.48 -5.57
CA GLU A 68 18.92 -4.22 -5.34
C GLU A 68 18.76 -5.72 -5.63
N LEU A 69 17.56 -6.25 -5.45
CA LEU A 69 17.21 -7.65 -5.71
C LEU A 69 16.77 -7.91 -7.16
N GLY A 70 16.90 -6.92 -8.05
CA GLY A 70 16.74 -7.09 -9.49
C GLY A 70 15.39 -6.63 -10.06
N LEU A 71 14.66 -5.77 -9.38
CA LEU A 71 13.60 -4.97 -10.01
C LEU A 71 14.27 -3.99 -11.01
N PRO A 72 13.89 -3.98 -12.31
CA PRO A 72 14.47 -3.10 -13.33
C PRO A 72 14.37 -1.63 -12.94
N ALA A 73 15.28 -0.77 -13.40
CA ALA A 73 15.27 0.64 -13.03
C ALA A 73 13.97 1.35 -13.45
N LYS A 74 13.64 2.48 -12.81
CA LYS A 74 12.37 3.22 -13.05
C LYS A 74 12.16 3.63 -14.51
N ASP A 75 13.23 3.80 -15.28
CA ASP A 75 13.16 4.15 -16.71
C ASP A 75 12.91 2.93 -17.61
N GLU A 76 13.18 1.72 -17.12
CA GLU A 76 13.02 0.45 -17.86
C GLU A 76 11.68 -0.25 -17.58
N ARG A 77 10.92 0.26 -16.60
CA ARG A 77 9.59 -0.22 -16.20
C ARG A 77 8.56 0.92 -16.21
N CYS A 78 7.28 0.57 -16.19
CA CYS A 78 6.19 1.49 -15.87
C CYS A 78 5.82 1.31 -14.40
N THR A 79 5.86 2.39 -13.62
CA THR A 79 5.45 2.36 -12.22
C THR A 79 4.17 3.17 -12.03
N SER A 80 3.19 2.60 -11.34
CA SER A 80 2.00 3.33 -10.85
C SER A 80 2.03 3.36 -9.33
N MET A 81 1.67 4.51 -8.75
CA MET A 81 1.60 4.69 -7.30
C MET A 81 0.23 5.27 -6.93
N PHE A 82 -0.44 4.64 -5.97
CA PHE A 82 -1.73 5.05 -5.43
C PHE A 82 -1.58 5.33 -3.93
N SER A 83 -2.18 6.42 -3.47
CA SER A 83 -2.09 6.88 -2.08
C SER A 83 -3.31 7.73 -1.76
N ALA A 84 -3.85 7.61 -0.55
CA ALA A 84 -4.97 8.46 -0.11
C ALA A 84 -4.48 9.84 0.32
N THR A 85 -3.26 9.90 0.86
CA THR A 85 -2.60 11.14 1.29
C THR A 85 -1.29 11.37 0.51
N PHE A 86 -0.78 12.61 0.51
CA PHE A 86 0.43 12.97 -0.22
C PHE A 86 1.40 13.86 0.57
N PRO A 87 1.81 13.45 1.80
CA PRO A 87 2.82 14.16 2.58
C PRO A 87 4.21 14.10 1.92
N ASP A 88 5.16 14.85 2.48
CA ASP A 88 6.52 14.97 1.94
C ASP A 88 7.23 13.61 1.79
N GLU A 89 6.98 12.65 2.67
CA GLU A 89 7.55 11.31 2.55
C GLU A 89 7.00 10.55 1.34
N VAL A 90 5.70 10.62 1.08
CA VAL A 90 5.07 10.02 -0.11
C VAL A 90 5.58 10.71 -1.39
N GLN A 91 5.78 12.04 -1.36
CA GLN A 91 6.38 12.76 -2.47
C GLN A 91 7.81 12.30 -2.77
N LYS A 92 8.63 12.06 -1.73
CA LYS A 92 9.98 11.51 -1.88
C LYS A 92 9.93 10.10 -2.46
N LEU A 93 8.99 9.28 -2.03
CA LEU A 93 8.76 7.93 -2.58
C LEU A 93 8.39 7.98 -4.06
N ALA A 94 7.46 8.86 -4.45
CA ALA A 94 7.08 9.10 -5.84
C ALA A 94 8.30 9.45 -6.70
N LYS A 95 9.10 10.44 -6.28
CA LYS A 95 10.31 10.86 -7.02
C LYS A 95 11.32 9.73 -7.21
N TYR A 96 11.38 8.80 -6.25
CA TYR A 96 12.29 7.67 -6.31
C TYR A 96 11.78 6.57 -7.25
N PHE A 97 10.52 6.15 -7.14
CA PHE A 97 10.00 4.98 -7.87
C PHE A 97 9.38 5.31 -9.24
N LEU A 98 8.94 6.55 -9.46
CA LEU A 98 8.35 7.02 -10.71
C LEU A 98 9.39 7.72 -11.60
N ARG A 99 9.17 7.66 -12.91
CA ARG A 99 9.95 8.42 -13.90
C ARG A 99 9.82 9.92 -13.66
N ASP A 100 10.81 10.69 -14.08
CA ASP A 100 10.84 12.14 -13.83
C ASP A 100 9.67 12.89 -14.47
N ASN A 101 9.08 12.35 -15.53
CA ASN A 101 7.93 12.90 -16.25
C ASN A 101 6.59 12.21 -15.88
N TYR A 102 6.44 11.73 -14.65
CA TYR A 102 5.20 11.08 -14.22
C TYR A 102 4.00 12.03 -14.25
N ILE A 103 2.82 11.46 -14.51
CA ILE A 103 1.55 12.20 -14.44
C ILE A 103 1.04 12.10 -13.00
N PHE A 104 0.81 13.26 -12.38
CA PHE A 104 0.15 13.36 -11.08
C PHE A 104 -1.33 13.63 -11.28
N LEU A 105 -2.18 12.72 -10.79
CA LEU A 105 -3.63 12.86 -10.80
C LEU A 105 -4.12 12.84 -9.36
N ALA A 106 -4.77 13.92 -8.94
CA ALA A 106 -5.44 14.02 -7.64
C ALA A 106 -6.95 14.15 -7.85
N VAL A 107 -7.73 13.48 -7.01
CA VAL A 107 -9.19 13.58 -6.96
C VAL A 107 -9.56 14.16 -5.59
N GLY A 108 -10.24 15.30 -5.57
CA GLY A 108 -10.59 16.02 -4.33
C GLY A 108 -9.45 16.86 -3.75
N THR A 109 -9.60 17.24 -2.49
CA THR A 109 -8.65 18.10 -1.76
C THR A 109 -7.56 17.26 -1.09
N LEU A 110 -6.31 17.44 -1.48
CA LEU A 110 -5.16 16.72 -0.90
C LEU A 110 -5.01 17.06 0.59
N GLY A 111 -5.06 16.04 1.45
CA GLY A 111 -4.85 16.19 2.90
C GLY A 111 -6.04 16.78 3.69
N GLY A 112 -7.19 17.01 3.05
CA GLY A 112 -8.43 17.37 3.73
C GLY A 112 -9.20 16.14 4.19
N ALA A 113 -9.93 16.24 5.30
CA ALA A 113 -11.01 15.31 5.56
C ALA A 113 -12.03 15.40 4.41
N ASN A 114 -12.60 14.28 4.01
CA ASN A 114 -13.60 14.26 2.94
C ASN A 114 -14.75 15.22 3.31
N GLU A 115 -14.98 16.25 2.49
CA GLU A 115 -16.01 17.28 2.71
C GLU A 115 -17.43 16.68 2.72
N ASP A 116 -17.63 15.51 2.10
CA ASP A 116 -18.89 14.77 2.11
C ASP A 116 -19.15 14.01 3.43
N ILE A 117 -18.17 13.96 4.35
CA ILE A 117 -18.30 13.28 5.64
C ILE A 117 -18.55 14.34 6.74
N ALA A 118 -19.79 14.40 7.22
CA ALA A 118 -20.12 15.14 8.44
C ALA A 118 -19.48 14.44 9.65
N GLN A 119 -18.57 15.14 10.34
CA GLN A 119 -17.92 14.65 11.55
C GLN A 119 -18.45 15.41 12.78
N THR A 120 -18.98 14.67 13.76
CA THR A 120 -19.44 15.23 15.03
C THR A 120 -18.57 14.68 16.17
N ILE A 121 -18.08 15.58 17.02
CA ILE A 121 -17.33 15.21 18.23
C ILE A 121 -18.21 15.49 19.44
N GLU A 122 -18.42 14.48 20.28
CA GLU A 122 -19.16 14.61 21.53
C GLU A 122 -18.30 14.18 22.71
N GLU A 123 -18.23 15.04 23.73
CA GLU A 123 -17.51 14.74 24.96
C GLU A 123 -18.36 13.86 25.87
N VAL A 124 -17.83 12.68 26.23
CA VAL A 124 -18.52 11.70 27.08
C VAL A 124 -17.54 11.12 28.08
N ARG A 125 -17.98 10.94 29.33
CA ARG A 125 -17.17 10.23 30.33
C ARG A 125 -16.99 8.77 29.92
N GLN A 126 -15.87 8.16 30.30
CA GLN A 126 -15.51 6.81 29.86
C GLN A 126 -16.57 5.75 30.20
N GLY A 127 -17.24 5.87 31.35
CA GLY A 127 -18.32 4.96 31.77
C GLY A 127 -19.63 5.13 30.97
N ASP A 128 -19.84 6.30 30.37
CA ASP A 128 -21.14 6.68 29.80
C ASP A 128 -21.18 6.48 28.27
N LYS A 129 -20.07 6.02 27.66
CA LYS A 129 -19.96 5.80 26.20
C LYS A 129 -21.01 4.82 25.66
N LYS A 130 -21.32 3.76 26.41
CA LYS A 130 -22.30 2.75 26.01
C LYS A 130 -23.71 3.34 25.96
N ASP A 131 -24.08 4.08 27.00
CA ASP A 131 -25.39 4.70 27.09
C ASP A 131 -25.55 5.78 26.02
N ARG A 132 -24.49 6.56 25.75
CA ARG A 132 -24.52 7.53 24.67
C ARG A 132 -24.64 6.88 23.28
N LEU A 133 -23.94 5.77 23.04
CA LEU A 133 -24.09 5.01 21.79
C LEU A 133 -25.52 4.50 21.60
N LEU A 134 -26.15 3.99 22.66
CA LEU A 134 -27.55 3.54 22.59
C LEU A 134 -28.50 4.70 22.25
N GLN A 135 -28.32 5.86 22.88
CA GLN A 135 -29.10 7.06 22.54
C GLN A 135 -28.89 7.49 21.08
N LEU A 136 -27.66 7.46 20.56
CA LEU A 136 -27.37 7.79 19.17
C LEU A 136 -28.04 6.80 18.20
N LEU A 137 -28.04 5.52 18.52
CA LEU A 137 -28.71 4.50 17.71
C LEU A 137 -30.24 4.71 17.69
N GLU A 138 -30.85 5.01 18.84
CA GLU A 138 -32.28 5.33 18.93
C GLU A 138 -32.66 6.61 18.17
N GLN A 139 -31.78 7.60 18.12
CA GLN A 139 -32.01 8.86 17.41
C GLN A 139 -31.90 8.75 15.89
N ASN A 140 -31.24 7.71 15.37
CA ASN A 140 -30.94 7.52 13.94
C ASN A 140 -31.57 6.24 13.35
N LEU A 141 -32.42 5.55 14.12
CA LEU A 141 -33.35 4.51 13.67
C LEU A 141 -34.71 5.13 13.35
#